data_AF-A0A1H2VGV2-F1
#
_entry.id   AF-A0A1H2VGV2-F1
#
_cell.length_a   1.000
_cell.length_b   1.000
_cell.length_c   1.000
_cell.angle_alpha   90.00
_cell.angle_beta   90.00
_cell.angle_gamma   90.00
#
_symmetry.space_group_name_H-M   'P 1'
#
loop_
_entity.id
_entity.type
_entity.pdbx_description
1 polymer ?
#
loop_
_entity_poly.entity_id
_entity_poly.type
_entity_poly.pdbx_seq_one_letter_code
_entity_poly.pdbx_strand_id
1 'polypeptide(L)'
;MRRIYGLSLVFSTLIVLTLPTYTQATSQPPARISEVNGVRVHHGEGKSFTVNRISQSELEQVLKGLDRMMGMRSSNLPEEYVKFRFPKPVILISSPVGHPIREIIITRPTKIWDPPRLLIKNHQQQWIEYHSRQSLIPLLDYVKATQKSDSLPTWA
;
A
#
# COMPACT_ATOMS: atom_id res chain seq x y z
N MET A 1 27.08 40.01 -57.46
CA MET A 1 28.19 39.73 -56.51
C MET A 1 27.64 39.73 -55.09
N ARG A 2 27.97 38.71 -54.30
CA ARG A 2 27.63 38.50 -52.87
C ARG A 2 27.98 39.72 -51.98
N ARG A 3 27.16 39.98 -50.96
CA ARG A 3 27.57 40.00 -49.54
C ARG A 3 26.36 40.12 -48.59
N ILE A 4 26.38 39.25 -47.58
CA ILE A 4 25.47 39.08 -46.43
C ILE A 4 25.85 40.12 -45.36
N TYR A 5 24.93 40.49 -44.46
CA TYR A 5 25.05 40.93 -43.02
C TYR A 5 23.83 41.84 -42.75
N GLY A 6 23.02 41.72 -41.70
CA GLY A 6 23.13 40.92 -40.49
C GLY A 6 21.80 40.88 -39.73
N LEU A 7 21.72 39.81 -38.95
CA LEU A 7 20.84 39.50 -37.85
C LEU A 7 20.46 40.74 -37.01
N SER A 8 19.17 40.96 -36.75
CA SER A 8 18.76 41.52 -35.46
C SER A 8 17.46 40.87 -35.00
N LEU A 9 17.67 39.94 -34.09
CA LEU A 9 16.70 39.12 -33.39
C LEU A 9 16.34 39.89 -32.13
N VAL A 10 15.12 40.43 -32.05
CA VAL A 10 14.58 40.97 -30.79
C VAL A 10 13.26 40.26 -30.51
N PHE A 11 13.37 38.99 -30.14
CA PHE A 11 12.29 38.26 -29.48
C PHE A 11 12.29 38.72 -28.02
N SER A 12 11.47 39.72 -27.71
CA SER A 12 11.13 40.07 -26.33
C SER A 12 10.30 38.95 -25.73
N THR A 13 10.96 37.94 -25.16
CA THR A 13 10.30 36.93 -24.32
C THR A 13 9.94 37.57 -22.98
N LEU A 14 8.67 37.94 -22.85
CA LEU A 14 8.03 38.21 -21.56
C LEU A 14 8.05 36.92 -20.73
N ILE A 15 8.96 36.85 -19.76
CA ILE A 15 9.00 35.78 -18.76
C ILE A 15 7.84 36.03 -17.80
N VAL A 16 6.73 35.32 -17.98
CA VAL A 16 5.65 35.25 -16.99
C VAL A 16 6.12 34.30 -15.88
N LEU A 17 6.61 34.87 -14.77
CA LEU A 17 6.87 34.13 -13.53
C LEU A 17 5.52 33.67 -12.94
N THR A 18 5.06 32.49 -13.33
CA THR A 18 3.98 31.80 -12.63
C THR A 18 4.53 31.18 -11.36
N LEU A 19 4.17 31.74 -10.19
CA LEU A 19 4.39 31.09 -8.91
C LEU A 19 3.71 29.71 -8.90
N PRO A 20 4.36 28.66 -8.37
CA PRO A 20 3.67 27.40 -8.16
C PRO A 20 2.61 27.59 -7.07
N THR A 21 1.35 27.55 -7.48
CA THR A 21 0.22 27.36 -6.57
C THR A 21 0.44 26.03 -5.85
N TYR A 22 0.72 26.10 -4.54
CA TYR A 22 0.63 24.96 -3.65
C TYR A 22 -0.83 24.49 -3.67
N THR A 23 -1.11 23.46 -4.46
CA THR A 23 -2.39 22.76 -4.44
C THR A 23 -2.54 22.12 -3.07
N GLN A 24 -3.43 22.72 -2.28
CA GLN A 24 -3.96 22.18 -1.04
C GLN A 24 -4.33 20.72 -1.25
N ALA A 25 -3.77 19.84 -0.41
CA ALA A 25 -4.01 18.41 -0.45
C ALA A 25 -5.52 18.15 -0.55
N THR A 26 -5.97 17.71 -1.73
CA THR A 26 -7.34 17.25 -1.95
C THR A 26 -7.61 16.18 -0.91
N SER A 27 -8.52 16.47 0.03
CA SER A 27 -9.01 15.54 1.03
C SER A 27 -9.80 14.44 0.32
N GLN A 28 -9.08 13.51 -0.29
CA GLN A 28 -9.69 12.44 -1.06
C GLN A 28 -10.52 11.57 -0.13
N PRO A 29 -11.77 11.22 -0.52
CA PRO A 29 -12.60 10.32 0.27
C PRO A 29 -11.82 9.01 0.50
N PRO A 30 -11.87 8.46 1.73
CA PRO A 30 -11.15 7.25 2.06
C PRO A 30 -11.59 6.12 1.11
N ALA A 31 -10.66 5.21 0.85
CA ALA A 31 -10.97 3.94 0.24
C ALA A 31 -12.06 3.25 1.07
N ARG A 32 -13.34 3.35 0.68
CA ARG A 32 -14.43 2.78 1.48
C ARG A 32 -14.42 1.27 1.31
N ILE A 33 -13.89 0.58 2.31
CA ILE A 33 -13.99 -0.87 2.40
C ILE A 33 -15.40 -1.14 2.92
N SER A 34 -16.23 -1.87 2.19
CA SER A 34 -17.55 -2.28 2.70
C SER A 34 -17.45 -3.53 3.57
N GLU A 35 -16.59 -4.45 3.15
CA GLU A 35 -16.43 -5.78 3.73
C GLU A 35 -15.00 -6.26 3.48
N VAL A 36 -14.45 -7.01 4.41
CA VAL A 36 -13.10 -7.56 4.31
C VAL A 36 -12.98 -8.86 5.09
N ASN A 37 -12.38 -9.87 4.46
CA ASN A 37 -12.10 -11.17 5.05
C ASN A 37 -10.62 -11.26 5.39
N GLY A 38 -10.31 -11.57 6.65
CA GLY A 38 -8.94 -11.73 7.14
C GLY A 38 -8.52 -13.19 7.17
N VAL A 39 -7.32 -13.49 6.71
CA VAL A 39 -6.68 -14.81 6.84
C VAL A 39 -5.28 -14.62 7.38
N ARG A 40 -4.98 -15.22 8.53
CA ARG A 40 -3.60 -15.36 9.01
C ARG A 40 -2.99 -16.57 8.33
N VAL A 41 -1.78 -16.43 7.80
CA VAL A 41 -1.01 -17.55 7.23
C VAL A 41 0.23 -17.78 8.06
N HIS A 42 0.49 -19.04 8.40
CA HIS A 42 1.68 -19.51 9.10
C HIS A 42 2.14 -20.83 8.46
N HIS A 43 3.37 -20.89 7.97
CA HIS A 43 3.92 -22.01 7.18
C HIS A 43 2.98 -22.53 6.07
N GLY A 44 2.29 -21.61 5.39
CA GLY A 44 1.34 -21.94 4.31
C GLY A 44 -0.06 -22.31 4.77
N GLU A 45 -0.27 -22.59 6.06
CA GLU A 45 -1.59 -22.87 6.63
C GLU A 45 -2.36 -21.59 6.93
N GLY A 46 -3.60 -21.51 6.46
CA GLY A 46 -4.45 -20.32 6.58
C GLY A 46 -5.56 -20.48 7.63
N LYS A 47 -5.61 -19.59 8.62
CA LYS A 47 -6.72 -19.48 9.59
C LYS A 47 -7.48 -18.17 9.37
N SER A 48 -8.77 -18.28 9.03
CA SER A 48 -9.65 -17.13 8.88
C SER A 48 -9.93 -16.45 10.22
N PHE A 49 -10.10 -15.13 10.21
CA PHE A 49 -10.52 -14.35 11.37
C PHE A 49 -11.46 -13.22 10.97
N THR A 50 -12.29 -12.79 11.92
CA THR A 50 -13.19 -11.66 11.75
C THR A 50 -12.43 -10.35 11.83
N VAL A 51 -12.52 -9.54 10.78
CA VAL A 51 -11.96 -8.18 10.76
C VAL A 51 -12.98 -7.25 11.40
N ASN A 52 -12.61 -6.63 12.52
CA ASN A 52 -13.48 -5.67 13.19
C ASN A 52 -13.44 -4.29 12.51
N ARG A 53 -14.35 -3.40 12.93
CA ARG A 53 -14.46 -2.05 12.35
C ARG A 53 -13.21 -1.19 12.51
N ILE A 54 -12.49 -1.37 13.63
CA ILE A 54 -11.24 -0.65 13.90
C ILE A 54 -10.19 -1.06 12.85
N SER A 55 -9.98 -2.35 12.65
CA SER A 55 -9.01 -2.88 11.69
C SER A 55 -9.35 -2.54 10.26
N GLN A 56 -10.64 -2.54 9.95
CA GLN A 56 -11.12 -2.05 8.67
C GLN A 56 -10.74 -0.58 8.48
N SER A 57 -10.99 0.28 9.48
CA SER A 57 -10.60 1.70 9.44
C SER A 57 -9.09 1.88 9.28
N GLU A 58 -8.27 1.13 10.04
CA GLU A 58 -6.81 1.13 9.89
C GLU A 58 -6.40 0.76 8.47
N LEU A 59 -7.07 -0.23 7.89
CA LEU A 59 -6.80 -0.67 6.53
C LEU A 59 -7.20 0.38 5.48
N GLU A 60 -8.30 1.11 5.69
CA GLU A 60 -8.68 2.25 4.85
C GLU A 60 -7.60 3.36 4.90
N GLN A 61 -7.06 3.65 6.09
CA GLN A 61 -5.98 4.64 6.25
C GLN A 61 -4.70 4.19 5.55
N VAL A 62 -4.30 2.93 5.71
CA VAL A 62 -3.13 2.36 5.04
C VAL A 62 -3.24 2.48 3.52
N LEU A 63 -4.40 2.12 2.95
CA LEU A 63 -4.63 2.23 1.51
C LEU A 63 -4.68 3.69 1.03
N LYS A 64 -5.24 4.61 1.84
CA LYS A 64 -5.20 6.05 1.56
C LYS A 64 -3.78 6.62 1.60
N GLY A 65 -2.90 6.02 2.40
CA GLY A 65 -1.51 6.44 2.61
C GLY A 65 -0.51 5.99 1.56
N LEU A 66 -0.93 5.17 0.59
CA LEU A 66 -0.09 4.65 -0.48
C LEU A 66 0.52 5.78 -1.33
N ASP A 67 1.84 5.77 -1.47
CA ASP A 67 2.57 6.86 -2.13
C ASP A 67 3.58 6.38 -3.20
N ARG A 68 4.18 5.19 -3.05
CA ARG A 68 5.12 4.66 -4.05
C ARG A 68 5.09 3.13 -4.18
N MET A 69 5.35 2.66 -5.40
CA MET A 69 5.66 1.27 -5.69
C MET A 69 7.13 0.98 -5.34
N MET A 70 7.38 -0.08 -4.58
CA MET A 70 8.73 -0.49 -4.17
C MET A 70 9.32 -1.57 -5.08
N GLY A 71 8.48 -2.36 -5.75
CA GLY A 71 8.90 -3.33 -6.76
C GLY A 71 8.12 -4.64 -6.73
N MET A 72 8.42 -5.51 -7.70
CA MET A 72 7.88 -6.86 -7.76
C MET A 72 8.59 -7.75 -6.74
N ARG A 73 7.82 -8.51 -5.96
CA ARG A 73 8.35 -9.63 -5.18
C ARG A 73 7.99 -10.93 -5.90
N SER A 74 8.99 -11.52 -6.57
CA SER A 74 8.84 -12.82 -7.22
C SER A 74 8.94 -13.97 -6.21
N SER A 75 7.99 -14.88 -6.37
CA SER A 75 7.88 -16.28 -5.92
C SER A 75 7.70 -16.62 -4.44
N ASN A 76 8.46 -16.09 -3.48
CA ASN A 76 8.38 -16.60 -2.09
C ASN A 76 7.89 -15.53 -1.11
N LEU A 77 6.60 -15.63 -0.76
CA LEU A 77 6.05 -14.97 0.42
C LEU A 77 6.76 -15.51 1.69
N PRO A 78 6.91 -14.70 2.74
CA PRO A 78 7.41 -15.21 4.02
C PRO A 78 6.45 -16.27 4.59
N GLU A 79 6.96 -17.08 5.52
CA GLU A 79 6.16 -18.14 6.16
C GLU A 79 4.99 -17.58 6.97
N GLU A 80 5.12 -16.34 7.47
CA GLU A 80 4.10 -15.67 8.26
C GLU A 80 3.64 -14.35 7.65
N TYR A 81 2.33 -14.22 7.46
CA TYR A 81 1.72 -12.99 7.02
C TYR A 81 0.21 -12.94 7.32
N VAL A 82 -0.37 -11.76 7.19
CA VAL A 82 -1.82 -11.59 7.18
C VAL A 82 -2.26 -11.19 5.79
N LYS A 83 -3.25 -11.90 5.27
CA LYS A 83 -3.89 -11.62 3.98
C LYS A 83 -5.27 -11.05 4.22
N PHE A 84 -5.57 -9.93 3.58
CA PHE A 84 -6.91 -9.36 3.53
C PHE A 84 -7.48 -9.53 2.14
N ARG A 85 -8.73 -10.02 2.08
CA ARG A 85 -9.49 -10.23 0.86
C ARG A 85 -10.70 -9.31 0.85
N PHE A 86 -10.88 -8.59 -0.24
CA PHE A 86 -12.01 -7.69 -0.44
C PHE A 86 -13.01 -8.34 -1.40
N PRO A 87 -14.20 -8.76 -0.94
CA PRO A 87 -15.23 -9.31 -1.81
C PRO A 87 -15.62 -8.34 -2.93
N LYS A 88 -15.72 -7.05 -2.59
CA LYS A 88 -15.85 -5.95 -3.52
C LYS A 88 -14.49 -5.28 -3.72
N PRO A 89 -14.01 -5.09 -4.96
CA PRO A 89 -12.72 -4.45 -5.18
C PRO A 89 -12.66 -3.04 -4.59
N VAL A 90 -11.53 -2.72 -3.97
CA VAL A 90 -11.24 -1.37 -3.49
C VAL A 90 -10.59 -0.59 -4.62
N ILE A 91 -11.19 0.54 -5.00
CA ILE A 91 -10.71 1.40 -6.09
C ILE A 91 -10.09 2.64 -5.47
N LEU A 92 -8.86 2.95 -5.84
CA LEU A 92 -8.12 4.13 -5.38
C LEU A 92 -7.90 5.07 -6.57
N ILE A 93 -8.49 6.26 -6.52
CA ILE A 93 -8.56 7.17 -7.67
C ILE A 93 -7.19 7.83 -7.98
N SER A 94 -6.37 8.06 -6.95
CA SER A 94 -5.08 8.78 -7.07
C SER A 94 -3.89 8.00 -6.49
N SER A 95 -4.02 6.68 -6.36
CA SER A 95 -2.98 5.84 -5.78
C SER A 95 -1.99 5.39 -6.85
N PRO A 96 -0.71 5.14 -6.50
CA PRO A 96 0.20 4.41 -7.38
C PRO A 96 -0.34 3.03 -7.79
N VAL A 97 -1.29 2.48 -7.04
CA VAL A 97 -2.02 1.26 -7.39
C VAL A 97 -3.07 1.59 -8.45
N GLY A 98 -2.66 1.60 -9.71
CA GLY A 98 -3.51 1.91 -10.87
C GLY A 98 -4.54 0.83 -11.24
N HIS A 99 -4.98 0.01 -10.28
CA HIS A 99 -5.93 -1.07 -10.51
C HIS A 99 -6.84 -1.35 -9.31
N PRO A 100 -8.03 -1.97 -9.52
CA PRO A 100 -8.86 -2.43 -8.43
C PRO A 100 -8.14 -3.45 -7.53
N ILE A 101 -8.19 -3.23 -6.23
CA ILE A 101 -7.53 -4.06 -5.23
C ILE A 101 -8.50 -5.13 -4.72
N ARG A 102 -8.12 -6.40 -4.84
CA ARG A 102 -8.90 -7.54 -4.32
C ARG A 102 -8.23 -8.27 -3.18
N GLU A 103 -6.90 -8.30 -3.18
CA GLU A 103 -6.11 -8.98 -2.16
C GLU A 103 -4.90 -8.12 -1.81
N ILE A 104 -4.61 -8.06 -0.52
CA ILE A 104 -3.37 -7.50 0.01
C ILE A 104 -2.78 -8.44 1.05
N ILE A 105 -1.48 -8.34 1.24
CA ILE A 105 -0.74 -9.03 2.28
C ILE A 105 0.02 -8.00 3.10
N ILE A 106 -0.01 -8.16 4.41
CA ILE A 106 0.89 -7.47 5.34
C ILE A 106 1.82 -8.53 5.92
N THR A 107 3.11 -8.36 5.69
CA THR A 107 4.13 -9.26 6.24
C THR A 107 4.67 -8.70 7.54
N ARG A 108 5.02 -9.59 8.47
CA ARG A 108 5.80 -9.17 9.63
C ARG A 108 7.24 -8.80 9.21
N PRO A 109 7.91 -7.96 10.00
CA PRO A 109 9.36 -7.88 10.01
C PRO A 109 10.00 -9.25 10.21
N THR A 110 10.94 -9.63 9.35
CA THR A 110 11.82 -10.79 9.56
C THR A 110 12.91 -10.51 10.59
N LYS A 111 13.28 -9.24 10.74
CA LYS A 111 14.27 -8.74 11.69
C LYS A 111 13.69 -7.54 12.43
N ILE A 112 14.19 -7.26 13.63
CA ILE A 112 13.74 -6.13 14.47
C ILE A 112 13.82 -4.78 13.74
N TRP A 113 14.80 -4.64 12.85
CA TRP A 113 15.06 -3.41 12.07
C TRP A 113 14.32 -3.36 10.73
N ASP A 114 13.72 -4.48 10.30
CA ASP A 114 12.98 -4.51 9.03
C ASP A 114 11.58 -3.93 9.25
N PRO A 115 11.09 -3.02 8.40
CA PRO A 115 9.71 -2.59 8.51
C PRO A 115 8.77 -3.70 8.05
N PRO A 116 7.52 -3.73 8.57
CA PRO A 116 6.47 -4.51 7.94
C PRO A 116 6.26 -4.04 6.50
N ARG A 117 5.82 -4.97 5.65
CA ARG A 117 5.66 -4.69 4.22
C ARG A 117 4.21 -4.85 3.82
N LEU A 118 3.78 -4.01 2.89
CA LEU A 118 2.47 -4.08 2.25
C LEU A 118 2.65 -4.58 0.83
N LEU A 119 2.02 -5.71 0.54
CA LEU A 119 2.01 -6.32 -0.79
C LEU A 119 0.59 -6.26 -1.34
N ILE A 120 0.46 -5.87 -2.61
CA ILE A 120 -0.82 -5.78 -3.30
C ILE A 120 -0.74 -6.63 -4.56
N LYS A 121 -1.77 -7.45 -4.79
CA LYS A 121 -1.80 -8.35 -5.93
C LYS A 121 -2.21 -7.61 -7.19
N ASN A 122 -1.39 -7.68 -8.25
CA ASN A 122 -1.72 -7.08 -9.54
C ASN A 122 -2.61 -8.01 -10.40
N HIS A 123 -3.00 -7.54 -11.59
CA HIS A 123 -3.79 -8.32 -12.55
C HIS A 123 -3.11 -9.61 -13.03
N GLN A 124 -1.77 -9.62 -13.05
CA GLN A 124 -0.95 -10.76 -13.44
C GLN A 124 -0.75 -11.76 -12.28
N GLN A 125 -1.51 -11.64 -11.19
CA GLN A 125 -1.42 -12.47 -9.99
C GLN A 125 -0.08 -12.38 -9.23
N GLN A 126 0.69 -11.32 -9.47
CA GLN A 126 1.97 -11.08 -8.82
C GLN A 126 1.80 -10.16 -7.60
N TRP A 127 2.62 -10.40 -6.58
CA TRP A 127 2.68 -9.55 -5.39
C TRP A 127 3.64 -8.39 -5.62
N ILE A 128 3.12 -7.17 -5.54
CA ILE A 128 3.88 -5.94 -5.70
C ILE A 128 3.99 -5.27 -4.34
N GLU A 129 5.20 -4.94 -3.93
CA GLU A 129 5.46 -4.20 -2.70
C GLU A 129 5.14 -2.72 -2.91
N TYR A 130 4.34 -2.17 -2.00
CA TYR A 130 4.02 -0.75 -1.95
C TYR A 130 4.39 -0.19 -0.59
N HIS A 131 4.81 1.06 -0.59
CA HIS A 131 5.00 1.83 0.62
C HIS A 131 3.70 2.57 0.96
N SER A 132 3.41 2.67 2.25
CA SER A 132 2.37 3.53 2.79
C SER A 132 2.97 4.44 3.83
N ARG A 133 2.54 5.71 3.84
CA ARG A 133 2.91 6.67 4.89
C ARG A 133 2.28 6.34 6.24
N GLN A 134 1.26 5.48 6.25
CA GLN A 134 0.62 5.01 7.47
C GLN A 134 1.33 3.78 8.01
N SER A 135 1.36 3.67 9.34
CA SER A 135 1.94 2.51 10.02
C SER A 135 1.13 1.24 9.74
N LEU A 136 1.82 0.14 9.43
CA LEU A 136 1.19 -1.18 9.29
C LEU A 136 1.09 -1.93 10.62
N ILE A 137 1.72 -1.42 11.69
CA ILE A 137 1.80 -2.08 13.00
C ILE A 137 0.42 -2.43 13.59
N PRO A 138 -0.62 -1.55 13.56
CA PRO A 138 -1.93 -1.89 14.11
C PRO A 138 -2.58 -3.11 13.45
N LEU A 139 -2.24 -3.38 12.19
CA LEU A 139 -2.75 -4.53 11.44
C LEU A 139 -1.96 -5.82 11.71
N LEU A 140 -0.80 -5.73 12.38
CA LEU A 140 0.03 -6.87 12.74
C LEU A 140 -0.39 -7.57 14.04
N ASP A 141 -1.24 -6.94 14.87
CA ASP A 141 -1.71 -7.56 16.11
C ASP A 141 -2.53 -8.83 15.85
N TYR A 142 -3.17 -8.90 14.67
CA TYR A 142 -3.80 -10.12 14.15
C TYR A 142 -2.82 -11.20 13.79
N VAL A 143 -1.53 -10.93 13.71
CA VAL A 143 -0.53 -11.98 13.54
C VAL A 143 -0.10 -12.52 14.91
N LYS A 144 -0.06 -11.70 15.97
CA LYS A 144 0.47 -12.05 17.31
C LYS A 144 -0.43 -12.98 18.13
N ALA A 145 -1.73 -13.03 17.87
CA ALA A 145 -2.65 -13.85 18.67
C ALA A 145 -2.43 -15.38 18.52
N THR A 146 -1.35 -15.83 17.88
CA THR A 146 -0.88 -17.22 17.89
C THR A 146 -0.18 -17.56 19.21
N GLN A 147 0.55 -16.61 19.84
CA GLN A 147 1.37 -16.96 21.01
C GLN A 147 0.57 -17.23 22.29
N LYS A 148 -0.63 -16.65 22.45
CA LYS A 148 -1.42 -16.81 23.69
C LYS A 148 -2.34 -18.03 23.67
N SER A 149 -2.63 -18.60 22.50
CA SER A 149 -3.54 -19.74 22.37
C SER A 149 -2.86 -21.09 22.55
N ASP A 150 -1.55 -21.18 22.29
CA ASP A 150 -0.79 -22.44 22.42
C ASP A 150 -0.04 -22.55 23.76
N SER A 151 -0.18 -21.55 24.64
CA SER A 151 0.46 -21.50 25.96
C SER A 151 -0.57 -21.65 27.10
N LEU A 152 -1.49 -22.61 26.99
CA LEU A 152 -2.16 -23.13 28.18
C LEU A 152 -1.29 -24.25 28.74
N PRO A 153 -0.72 -24.12 29.94
CA PRO A 153 -0.05 -25.24 30.57
C PRO A 153 -1.12 -26.25 30.96
N THR A 154 -1.08 -27.41 30.32
CA THR A 154 -1.81 -28.59 30.77
C THR A 154 -1.13 -29.05 32.06
N TRP A 155 -1.52 -28.49 33.21
CA TRP A 155 -1.25 -29.14 34.48
C TRP A 155 -2.26 -30.27 34.65
N ALA A 156 -1.72 -31.48 34.75
CA ALA A 156 -2.38 -32.70 35.17
C ALA A 156 -2.85 -32.61 36.62
#